data_AF-A0A7W1KP78-F1
#
_entry.id   AF-A0A7W1KP78-F1
#
_cell.length_a   1.000
_cell.length_b   1.000
_cell.length_c   1.000
_cell.angle_alpha   90.00
_cell.angle_beta   90.00
_cell.angle_gamma   90.00
#
_symmetry.space_group_name_H-M   'P 1'
#
loop_
_entity.id
_entity.type
_entity.pdbx_description
1 polymer ?
#
loop_
_entity_poly.entity_id
_entity_poly.type
_entity_poly.pdbx_seq_one_letter_code
_entity_poly.pdbx_strand_id
1 'polypeptide(L)'
;MIHQLRASLERDTGLQAAAYLQEAGFAGGEELYDTFSDWLARSRGVEAPSELDVEFLGEVLGEFFAEQGWGRLNAMALGPSVVALDSVEWAEAVDERQGD
;
A
#
# COMPACT_ATOMS: atom_id res chain seq x y z
N MET A 1 2.10 -4.04 -12.38
CA MET A 1 2.40 -5.43 -11.96
C MET A 1 1.26 -6.05 -11.15
N ILE A 2 0.78 -5.41 -10.07
CA ILE A 2 -0.35 -5.90 -9.25
C ILE A 2 -1.64 -6.18 -10.06
N HIS A 3 -2.02 -5.29 -10.99
CA HIS A 3 -3.17 -5.53 -11.88
C HIS A 3 -3.04 -6.83 -12.69
N GLN A 4 -1.86 -7.11 -13.24
CA GLN A 4 -1.65 -8.31 -14.08
C GLN A 4 -1.74 -9.58 -13.24
N LEU A 5 -1.22 -9.53 -12.00
CA LEU A 5 -1.37 -10.61 -11.04
C LEU A 5 -2.84 -10.84 -10.67
N ARG A 6 -3.58 -9.79 -10.30
CA ARG A 6 -5.01 -9.89 -9.98
C ARG A 6 -5.80 -10.45 -11.17
N ALA A 7 -5.62 -9.89 -12.36
CA ALA A 7 -6.34 -10.34 -13.55
C ALA A 7 -6.02 -11.80 -13.90
N SER A 8 -4.79 -12.28 -13.66
CA SER A 8 -4.48 -13.70 -13.81
C SER A 8 -5.17 -14.56 -12.76
N LEU A 9 -5.12 -14.16 -11.49
CA LEU A 9 -5.75 -14.89 -10.40
C LEU A 9 -7.27 -14.95 -10.58
N GLU A 10 -7.91 -13.88 -11.00
CA GLU A 10 -9.36 -13.85 -11.28
C GLU A 10 -9.73 -14.80 -12.43
N ARG A 11 -8.95 -14.80 -13.53
CA ARG A 11 -9.17 -15.75 -14.63
C ARG A 11 -9.03 -17.21 -14.18
N ASP A 12 -8.02 -17.50 -13.36
CA ASP A 12 -7.61 -18.87 -13.08
C ASP A 12 -8.32 -19.45 -11.82
N THR A 13 -8.78 -18.59 -10.90
CA THR A 13 -9.31 -18.99 -9.58
C THR A 13 -10.68 -18.40 -9.24
N GLY A 14 -11.21 -17.49 -10.07
CA GLY A 14 -12.51 -16.86 -9.87
C GLY A 14 -12.62 -16.15 -8.53
N LEU A 15 -13.65 -16.48 -7.75
CA LEU A 15 -13.93 -15.83 -6.46
C LEU A 15 -12.83 -16.02 -5.41
N GLN A 16 -11.93 -16.99 -5.57
CA GLN A 16 -10.84 -17.25 -4.63
C GLN A 16 -9.64 -16.30 -4.81
N ALA A 17 -9.60 -15.52 -5.89
CA ALA A 17 -8.50 -14.59 -6.16
C ALA A 17 -8.26 -13.60 -5.01
N ALA A 18 -9.34 -13.11 -4.38
CA ALA A 18 -9.26 -12.22 -3.23
C ALA A 18 -8.60 -12.87 -2.01
N ALA A 19 -8.90 -14.16 -1.75
CA ALA A 19 -8.29 -14.90 -0.65
C ALA A 19 -6.78 -15.09 -0.88
N TYR A 20 -6.37 -15.44 -2.10
CA TYR A 20 -4.95 -15.57 -2.44
C TYR A 20 -4.18 -14.25 -2.32
N LEU A 21 -4.79 -13.13 -2.72
CA LEU A 21 -4.18 -11.81 -2.54
C LEU A 21 -4.07 -11.44 -1.06
N GLN A 22 -5.06 -11.78 -0.24
CA GLN A 22 -5.00 -11.58 1.19
C GLN A 22 -3.90 -12.42 1.85
N GLU A 23 -3.78 -13.70 1.47
CA GLU A 23 -2.73 -14.59 1.95
C GLU A 23 -1.33 -14.10 1.53
N ALA A 24 -1.18 -13.63 0.29
CA ALA A 24 0.06 -13.02 -0.17
C ALA A 24 0.43 -11.76 0.63
N GLY A 25 -0.56 -10.89 0.89
CA GLY A 25 -0.37 -9.72 1.74
C GLY A 25 -0.02 -10.09 3.19
N PHE A 26 -0.62 -11.14 3.74
CA PHE A 26 -0.30 -11.64 5.08
C PHE A 26 1.12 -12.22 5.13
N ALA A 27 1.49 -13.04 4.16
CA ALA A 27 2.81 -13.66 4.09
C ALA A 27 3.94 -12.64 3.87
N GLY A 28 3.69 -11.59 3.09
CA GLY A 28 4.67 -10.52 2.83
C GLY A 28 4.63 -9.35 3.82
N GLY A 29 3.69 -9.35 4.77
CA GLY A 29 3.45 -8.19 5.65
C GLY A 29 4.62 -7.89 6.59
N GLU A 30 5.28 -8.93 7.11
CA GLU A 30 6.46 -8.77 7.98
C GLU A 30 7.64 -8.16 7.22
N GLU A 31 7.97 -8.70 6.05
CA GLU A 31 9.04 -8.16 5.18
C GLU A 31 8.74 -6.71 4.73
N LEU A 32 7.46 -6.40 4.45
CA LEU A 32 7.04 -5.04 4.10
C LEU A 32 7.22 -4.08 5.28
N TYR A 33 6.90 -4.51 6.51
CA TYR A 33 7.08 -3.72 7.72
C TYR A 33 8.56 -3.48 8.04
N ASP A 34 9.41 -4.49 7.88
CA ASP A 34 10.86 -4.35 8.05
C ASP A 34 11.44 -3.37 7.03
N THR A 35 11.05 -3.52 5.76
CA THR A 35 11.44 -2.60 4.69
C THR A 35 11.00 -1.16 4.97
N PHE A 36 9.78 -0.98 5.50
CA PHE A 36 9.28 0.33 5.92
C PHE A 36 10.11 0.92 7.07
N SER A 37 10.45 0.11 8.08
CA SER A 37 11.24 0.53 9.24
C SER A 37 12.64 0.98 8.81
N ASP A 38 13.32 0.19 7.97
CA ASP A 38 14.63 0.51 7.42
C ASP A 38 14.61 1.75 6.51
N TRP A 39 13.54 1.92 5.74
CA TRP A 39 13.35 3.11 4.93
C TRP A 39 13.17 4.34 5.82
N LEU A 40 12.32 4.26 6.85
CA LEU A 40 11.99 5.35 7.76
C LEU A 40 13.23 5.85 8.53
N ALA A 41 14.05 4.93 9.02
CA ALA A 41 15.31 5.27 9.68
C ALA A 41 16.25 6.02 8.74
N ARG A 42 16.37 5.58 7.48
CA ARG A 42 17.25 6.21 6.47
C ARG A 42 16.72 7.53 5.94
N SER A 43 15.41 7.66 5.73
CA SER A 43 14.80 8.81 5.05
C SER A 43 14.41 9.93 6.01
N ARG A 44 13.95 9.58 7.22
CA ARG A 44 13.43 10.52 8.22
C ARG A 44 14.21 10.52 9.54
N GLY A 45 15.14 9.58 9.75
CA GLY A 45 15.93 9.49 10.99
C GLY A 45 15.13 8.99 12.20
N VAL A 46 14.00 8.32 11.97
CA VAL A 46 13.15 7.74 13.01
C VAL A 46 13.46 6.23 13.08
N GLU A 47 14.03 5.78 14.20
CA GLU A 47 14.57 4.42 14.35
C GLU A 47 13.47 3.35 14.45
N ALA A 48 12.31 3.70 15.01
CA ALA A 48 11.18 2.79 15.12
C ALA A 48 9.87 3.42 14.64
N PRO A 49 9.03 2.71 13.86
CA PRO A 49 7.71 3.22 13.45
C PRO A 49 6.82 3.71 14.60
N SER A 50 6.96 3.15 15.80
CA SER A 50 6.20 3.56 16.99
C SER A 50 6.57 4.94 17.53
N GLU A 51 7.72 5.49 17.12
CA GLU A 51 8.19 6.82 17.50
C GLU A 51 7.71 7.90 16.54
N LEU A 52 7.13 7.51 15.40
CA LEU A 52 6.55 8.43 14.44
C LEU A 52 5.28 9.06 15.02
N ASP A 53 5.22 10.39 15.02
CA ASP A 53 3.97 11.08 15.38
C ASP A 53 2.88 10.74 14.35
N VAL A 54 1.69 10.43 14.86
CA VAL A 54 0.52 10.07 14.06
C VAL A 54 0.15 11.17 13.06
N GLU A 55 0.49 12.43 13.35
CA GLU A 55 0.25 13.54 12.42
C GLU A 55 1.03 13.40 11.11
N PHE A 56 2.20 12.75 11.13
CA PHE A 56 3.06 12.53 9.96
C PHE A 56 2.87 11.17 9.30
N LEU A 57 2.18 10.24 9.96
CA LEU A 57 1.96 8.88 9.46
C LEU A 57 1.39 8.87 8.03
N GLY A 58 0.47 9.80 7.76
CA GLY A 58 -0.19 9.93 6.46
C GLY A 58 0.78 10.21 5.31
N GLU A 59 1.59 11.26 5.48
CA GLU A 59 2.61 11.70 4.53
C GLU A 59 3.67 10.62 4.31
N VAL A 60 4.19 10.07 5.41
CA VAL A 60 5.30 9.11 5.42
C VAL A 60 4.91 7.80 4.72
N LEU A 61 3.72 7.26 5.00
CA LEU A 61 3.21 6.09 4.30
C LEU A 61 3.02 6.36 2.81
N GLY A 62 2.44 7.52 2.46
CA GLY A 62 2.21 7.90 1.06
C GLY A 62 3.50 7.95 0.24
N GLU A 63 4.56 8.51 0.80
CA GLU A 63 5.88 8.54 0.16
C GLU A 63 6.51 7.16 0.05
N PHE A 64 6.50 6.38 1.13
CA PHE A 64 7.05 5.02 1.12
C PHE A 64 6.45 4.18 0.00
N PHE A 65 5.12 4.10 -0.07
CA PHE A 65 4.43 3.30 -1.08
C PHE A 65 4.63 3.84 -2.50
N ALA A 66 4.73 5.15 -2.68
CA ALA A 66 5.06 5.75 -3.97
C ALA A 66 6.46 5.32 -4.44
N GLU A 67 7.46 5.34 -3.55
CA GLU A 67 8.83 4.88 -3.86
C GLU A 67 8.92 3.38 -4.13
N GLN A 68 8.07 2.57 -3.48
CA GLN A 68 7.97 1.13 -3.76
C GLN A 68 7.22 0.82 -5.06
N GLY A 69 6.71 1.83 -5.77
CA GLY A 69 6.01 1.66 -7.05
C GLY A 69 4.55 1.22 -6.93
N TRP A 70 3.93 1.38 -5.75
CA TRP A 70 2.51 1.09 -5.52
C TRP A 70 1.59 2.24 -5.98
N GLY A 71 2.18 3.41 -6.26
CA GLY A 71 1.46 4.64 -6.55
C GLY A 71 1.29 5.50 -5.30
N ARG A 72 0.62 6.64 -5.43
CA ARG A 72 0.39 7.56 -4.32
C ARG A 72 -0.80 7.07 -3.49
N LEU A 73 -0.52 6.60 -2.28
CA LEU A 73 -1.52 6.37 -1.24
C LEU A 73 -1.67 7.63 -0.39
N ASN A 74 -2.90 7.98 -0.06
CA ASN A 74 -3.23 8.99 0.93
C ASN A 74 -3.70 8.27 2.20
N ALA A 75 -2.99 8.49 3.28
CA ALA A 75 -3.32 7.92 4.58
C ALA A 75 -3.80 9.04 5.51
N MET A 76 -5.01 8.91 6.07
CA MET A 76 -5.62 9.90 6.93
C MET A 76 -6.11 9.26 8.22
N ALA A 77 -5.66 9.79 9.36
CA ALA A 77 -6.16 9.35 10.65
C ALA A 77 -7.64 9.78 10.82
N LEU A 78 -8.52 8.82 11.08
CA LEU A 78 -9.93 9.06 11.44
C LEU A 78 -10.16 9.06 12.96
N GLY A 79 -9.15 8.64 13.73
CA GLY A 79 -9.16 8.58 15.19
C GLY A 79 -7.91 7.89 15.72
N PRO A 80 -7.83 7.62 17.04
CA PRO A 80 -6.62 7.10 17.68
C PRO A 80 -6.16 5.72 17.20
N SER A 81 -7.03 4.96 16.52
CA SER A 81 -6.74 3.58 16.08
C SER A 81 -7.28 3.27 14.70
N VAL A 82 -7.74 4.28 13.97
CA VAL A 82 -8.36 4.10 12.65
C VAL A 82 -7.68 5.03 11.66
N VAL A 83 -7.20 4.45 10.57
CA VAL A 83 -6.61 5.16 9.44
C VAL A 83 -7.42 4.80 8.19
N ALA A 84 -7.84 5.82 7.45
CA ALA A 84 -8.34 5.67 6.08
C ALA A 84 -7.15 5.64 5.12
N LEU A 85 -7.17 4.69 4.19
CA LEU A 85 -6.19 4.58 3.11
C LEU A 85 -6.92 4.76 1.79
N ASP A 86 -6.64 5.86 1.10
CA ASP A 86 -7.19 6.15 -0.23
C ASP A 86 -6.09 6.01 -1.27
N SER A 87 -6.31 5.19 -2.29
CA SER A 87 -5.40 5.10 -3.44
C SER A 87 -5.81 6.10 -4.51
N VAL A 88 -5.30 7.34 -4.42
CA VAL A 88 -5.68 8.45 -5.30
C VAL A 88 -5.22 8.23 -6.74
N GLU A 89 -4.06 7.58 -6.88
CA GLU A 89 -3.51 7.10 -8.15
C GLU A 89 -3.31 5.59 -8.03
N TRP A 90 -4.41 4.84 -7.99
CA TRP A 90 -4.32 3.39 -7.98
C TRP A 90 -3.70 2.92 -9.29
N ALA A 91 -2.61 2.14 -9.20
CA ALA A 91 -2.05 1.34 -10.30
C ALA A 91 -3.06 0.45 -11.07
N GLU A 92 -4.32 0.33 -10.65
CA GLU A 92 -5.41 -0.40 -11.31
C GLU A 92 -6.50 0.52 -11.88
N ALA A 93 -6.47 1.82 -11.60
CA ALA A 93 -7.37 2.78 -12.20
C ALA A 93 -7.05 2.85 -13.71
N VAL A 94 -7.92 2.25 -14.52
CA VAL A 94 -7.94 2.47 -15.97
C VAL A 94 -8.30 3.94 -16.19
N ASP A 95 -7.51 4.65 -17.01
CA ASP A 95 -7.94 5.95 -17.53
C ASP A 95 -9.18 5.67 -18.39
N GLU A 96 -10.38 6.03 -17.90
CA GLU A 96 -11.64 5.85 -18.65
C GLU A 96 -11.67 6.64 -19.97
N ARG A 97 -10.63 7.42 -20.28
CA ARG A 97 -10.47 8.15 -21.55
C ARG A 97 -9.76 7.34 -22.63
N GLN A 98 -10.28 6.15 -22.95
CA GLN A 98 -10.11 5.57 -24.30
C GLN A 98 -11.42 4.93 -24.74
N GLY A 99 -12.36 5.79 -25.09
CA GLY A 99 -13.55 5.45 -25.87
C GLY A 99 -13.88 6.64 -26.76
N ASP A 100 -13.31 6.66 -27.96
CA ASP A 100 -13.77 7.42 -29.13
C ASP A 100 -14.45 6.42 -30.07
#